data_AF-A0AAE0HC96-F1
#
_entry.id   AF-A0AAE0HC96-F1
#
_cell.length_a   1.000
_cell.length_b   1.000
_cell.length_c   1.000
_cell.angle_alpha   90.00
_cell.angle_beta   90.00
_cell.angle_gamma   90.00
#
_symmetry.space_group_name_H-M   'P 1'
#
loop_
_entity.id
_entity.type
_entity.pdbx_description
1 polymer ?
#
loop_
_entity_poly.entity_id
_entity_poly.type
_entity_poly.pdbx_seq_one_letter_code
_entity_poly.pdbx_strand_id
1 'polypeptide(L)'
;MKVSAIVCTLMAAVAVTASAAPKIQARDTCGAGYGGDQRRTNSPCNSSNGDRHFCGCDRTGVVECRGGTWTEVEDCGSSTCHGTNQGAAVC
;
A
#
# COMPACT_ATOMS: atom_id res chain seq x y z
N MET A 1 3.15 -37.35 -50.15
CA MET A 1 2.00 -36.65 -49.57
C MET A 1 2.39 -36.13 -48.18
N LYS A 2 2.23 -34.81 -47.96
CA LYS A 2 1.97 -34.09 -46.68
C LYS A 2 3.10 -34.17 -45.62
N VAL A 3 3.95 -33.15 -45.38
CA VAL A 3 3.71 -31.77 -44.88
C VAL A 3 2.80 -31.73 -43.65
N SER A 4 3.25 -30.97 -42.64
CA SER A 4 2.50 -30.41 -41.48
C SER A 4 2.68 -31.20 -40.18
N ALA A 5 2.92 -30.60 -39.02
CA ALA A 5 3.15 -29.21 -38.65
C ALA A 5 3.66 -29.19 -37.20
N ILE A 6 4.72 -28.40 -36.99
CA ILE A 6 4.93 -27.47 -35.87
C ILE A 6 3.94 -27.63 -34.70
N VAL A 7 4.39 -28.26 -33.62
CA VAL A 7 3.72 -28.17 -32.32
C VAL A 7 4.24 -26.91 -31.62
N CYS A 8 3.61 -25.77 -31.95
CA CYS A 8 3.73 -24.55 -31.18
C CYS A 8 2.93 -24.71 -29.88
N THR A 9 3.60 -25.12 -28.80
CA THR A 9 3.09 -24.92 -27.44
C THR A 9 3.13 -23.42 -27.11
N LEU A 10 2.08 -22.70 -27.55
CA LEU A 10 1.76 -21.38 -27.03
C LEU A 10 1.35 -21.54 -25.57
N MET A 11 2.28 -21.27 -24.65
CA MET A 11 1.93 -20.89 -23.29
C MET A 11 1.11 -19.60 -23.39
N ALA A 12 -0.20 -19.72 -23.16
CA ALA A 12 -1.06 -18.59 -22.91
C ALA A 12 -0.58 -17.94 -21.61
N ALA A 13 0.29 -16.93 -21.74
CA ALA A 13 0.50 -15.96 -20.69
C ALA A 13 -0.84 -15.25 -20.48
N VAL A 14 -1.58 -15.68 -19.47
CA VAL A 14 -2.68 -14.91 -18.89
C VAL A 14 -2.06 -13.62 -18.34
N ALA A 15 -1.94 -12.62 -19.20
CA ALA A 15 -1.78 -11.26 -18.77
C ALA A 15 -3.03 -10.93 -17.96
N VAL A 16 -2.91 -11.01 -16.64
CA VAL A 16 -3.87 -10.40 -15.73
C VAL A 16 -3.79 -8.91 -16.03
N THR A 17 -4.64 -8.45 -16.94
CA THR A 17 -5.00 -7.05 -17.01
C THR A 17 -5.67 -6.76 -15.69
N ALA A 18 -4.90 -6.28 -14.72
CA ALA A 18 -5.45 -5.55 -13.60
C ALA A 18 -6.14 -4.35 -14.25
N SER A 19 -7.43 -4.53 -14.53
CA SER A 19 -8.31 -3.50 -15.02
C SER A 19 -8.06 -2.31 -14.12
N ALA A 20 -7.50 -1.24 -14.69
CA ALA A 20 -7.42 0.04 -14.02
C ALA A 20 -8.87 0.51 -13.87
N ALA A 21 -9.56 -0.04 -12.87
CA ALA A 21 -10.80 0.51 -12.38
C ALA A 21 -10.49 1.99 -12.10
N PRO A 22 -11.37 2.91 -12.52
CA PRO A 22 -11.18 4.32 -12.23
C PRO A 22 -10.93 4.42 -10.74
N LYS A 23 -9.70 4.81 -10.36
CA LYS A 23 -9.32 5.00 -8.96
C LYS A 23 -10.19 6.14 -8.45
N ILE A 24 -11.38 5.82 -7.92
CA ILE A 24 -11.95 6.58 -6.84
C ILE A 24 -10.78 6.71 -5.88
N GLN A 25 -10.18 7.90 -5.80
CA GLN A 25 -8.87 8.12 -5.21
C GLN A 25 -8.91 7.52 -3.80
N ALA A 26 -8.37 6.30 -3.67
CA ALA A 26 -8.45 5.58 -2.43
C ALA A 26 -7.62 6.39 -1.45
N ARG A 27 -8.30 6.98 -0.46
CA ARG A 27 -7.66 7.88 0.50
C ARG A 27 -6.66 7.08 1.31
N ASP A 28 -5.39 7.41 1.14
CA ASP A 28 -4.28 6.89 1.93
C ASP A 28 -4.12 7.60 3.28
N THR A 29 -4.67 8.82 3.36
CA THR A 29 -4.74 9.64 4.56
C THR A 29 -6.02 9.39 5.36
N CYS A 30 -5.98 9.77 6.65
CA CYS A 30 -7.08 9.57 7.57
C CYS A 30 -8.31 10.46 7.28
N GLY A 31 -8.12 11.60 6.59
CA GLY A 31 -9.17 12.56 6.26
C GLY A 31 -8.93 13.93 6.91
N ALA A 32 -9.93 14.81 6.84
CA ALA A 32 -9.85 16.13 7.46
C ALA A 32 -9.73 16.01 9.00
N GLY A 33 -8.88 16.84 9.60
CA GLY A 33 -8.65 16.87 11.05
C GLY A 33 -7.51 16.00 11.57
N TYR A 34 -6.87 15.20 10.70
CA TYR A 34 -5.71 14.39 11.06
C TYR A 34 -4.38 15.06 10.68
N GLY A 35 -3.32 14.69 11.38
CA GLY A 35 -1.96 15.17 11.13
C GLY A 35 -1.38 14.62 9.82
N GLY A 36 -0.41 15.33 9.24
CA GLY A 36 0.31 14.86 8.05
C GLY A 36 1.22 13.66 8.33
N ASP A 37 1.46 13.37 9.61
CA ASP A 37 2.11 12.17 10.14
C ASP A 37 1.19 10.94 10.20
N GLN A 38 -0.10 11.07 9.82
CA GLN A 38 -1.08 9.99 9.97
C GLN A 38 -1.51 9.38 8.63
N ARG A 39 -1.64 8.05 8.62
CA ARG A 39 -2.10 7.24 7.48
C ARG A 39 -3.13 6.23 7.93
N ARG A 40 -4.03 5.87 7.02
CA ARG A 40 -5.11 4.92 7.33
C ARG A 40 -4.57 3.50 7.18
N THR A 41 -4.49 2.77 8.29
CA THR A 41 -4.09 1.36 8.26
C THR A 41 -4.98 0.57 7.29
N ASN A 42 -4.39 -0.33 6.52
CA ASN A 42 -5.00 -1.11 5.44
C ASN A 42 -5.47 -0.32 4.21
N SER A 43 -5.22 0.99 4.14
CA SER A 43 -5.48 1.74 2.90
C SER A 43 -4.31 1.63 1.91
N PRO A 44 -4.54 1.90 0.62
CA PRO A 44 -3.46 1.92 -0.37
C PRO A 44 -2.38 2.93 -0.02
N CYS A 45 -1.15 2.68 -0.45
CA CYS A 45 -0.01 3.58 -0.32
C CYS A 45 0.83 3.60 -1.60
N ASN A 46 1.51 4.73 -1.86
CA ASN A 46 2.44 4.83 -2.97
C ASN A 46 3.79 4.18 -2.61
N SER A 47 4.39 3.40 -3.52
CA SER A 47 5.71 2.80 -3.33
C SER A 47 6.82 3.83 -3.08
N SER A 48 6.64 5.09 -3.49
CA SER A 48 7.55 6.19 -3.18
C SER A 48 7.60 6.58 -1.70
N ASN A 49 6.72 6.03 -0.86
CA ASN A 49 6.84 6.14 0.59
C ASN A 49 8.02 5.30 1.12
N GLY A 50 8.43 4.25 0.42
CA GLY A 50 9.54 3.40 0.84
C GLY A 50 9.36 2.85 2.26
N ASP A 51 10.40 3.00 3.07
CA ASP A 51 10.51 2.62 4.48
C ASP A 51 10.05 3.73 5.45
N ARG A 52 9.37 4.78 4.97
CA ARG A 52 8.84 5.81 5.85
C ARG A 52 7.77 5.23 6.76
N HIS A 53 7.92 5.57 8.04
CA HIS A 53 6.97 5.25 9.10
C HIS A 53 6.05 6.42 9.38
N PHE A 54 4.75 6.14 9.42
CA PHE A 54 3.69 7.08 9.79
C PHE A 54 2.87 6.49 10.94
N CYS A 55 2.05 7.30 11.61
CA CYS A 55 1.13 6.81 12.61
C CYS A 55 -0.19 6.32 11.99
N GLY A 56 -0.82 5.33 12.62
CA GLY A 56 -2.23 5.04 12.43
C GLY A 56 -3.11 6.25 12.78
N CYS A 57 -4.33 6.28 12.25
CA CYS A 57 -5.28 7.36 12.51
C CYS A 57 -5.63 7.53 13.99
N ASP A 58 -5.68 6.42 14.73
CA ASP A 58 -5.90 6.33 16.18
C ASP A 58 -4.63 6.57 17.01
N ARG A 59 -3.47 6.71 16.36
CA ARG A 59 -2.13 6.81 16.98
C ARG A 59 -1.75 5.61 17.85
N THR A 60 -2.40 4.45 17.68
CA THR A 60 -2.08 3.25 18.46
C THR A 60 -1.03 2.36 17.81
N GLY A 61 -0.60 2.66 16.59
CA GLY A 61 0.45 1.90 15.92
C GLY A 61 1.21 2.72 14.88
N VAL A 62 2.40 2.25 14.55
CA VAL A 62 3.23 2.73 13.45
C VAL A 62 2.92 1.91 12.20
N VAL A 63 2.74 2.57 11.07
CA VAL A 63 2.46 1.96 9.77
C VAL A 63 3.56 2.25 8.75
N GLU A 64 3.85 1.25 7.92
CA GLU A 64 4.80 1.30 6.80
C GLU A 64 4.10 0.88 5.50
N CYS A 65 4.54 1.42 4.37
CA CYS A 65 3.99 1.06 3.07
C CYS A 65 4.56 -0.28 2.58
N ARG A 66 3.80 -1.37 2.77
CA ARG A 66 4.21 -2.74 2.37
C ARG A 66 3.27 -3.27 1.29
N GLY A 67 3.83 -3.71 0.17
CA GLY A 67 3.03 -4.30 -0.93
C GLY A 67 1.97 -3.37 -1.52
N GLY A 68 2.12 -2.05 -1.37
CA GLY A 68 1.12 -1.07 -1.80
C GLY A 68 0.00 -0.78 -0.79
N THR A 69 0.15 -1.24 0.46
CA THR A 69 -0.80 -1.02 1.56
C THR A 69 -0.10 -0.52 2.82
N TRP A 70 -0.69 0.46 3.52
CA TRP A 70 -0.23 0.85 4.86
C TRP A 70 -0.47 -0.29 5.84
N THR A 71 0.61 -0.93 6.25
CA THR A 71 0.61 -2.11 7.12
C THR A 71 1.18 -1.69 8.46
N GLU A 72 0.52 -2.07 9.55
CA GLU A 72 1.05 -1.86 10.90
C GLU A 72 2.32 -2.69 11.10
N VAL A 73 3.37 -2.03 11.58
CA VAL A 73 4.69 -2.62 11.82
C VAL A 73 5.10 -2.59 13.29
N GLU A 74 4.46 -1.73 14.08
CA GLU A 74 4.63 -1.62 15.52
C GLU A 74 3.31 -1.23 16.16
N ASP A 75 2.95 -1.92 17.26
CA ASP A 75 1.78 -1.61 18.08
C ASP A 75 2.25 -0.82 19.32
N CYS A 76 1.80 0.43 19.46
CA CYS A 76 2.10 1.30 20.58
C CYS A 76 1.24 0.98 21.82
N GLY A 77 0.19 0.18 21.68
CA GLY A 77 -0.76 -0.21 22.74
C GLY A 77 -1.68 0.91 23.24
N SER A 78 -1.29 2.18 23.05
CA SER A 78 -2.05 3.37 23.41
C SER A 78 -1.86 4.45 22.35
N SER A 79 -2.69 5.49 22.36
CA SER A 79 -2.70 6.56 21.35
C SER A 79 -1.50 7.54 21.51
N THR A 80 -0.28 7.02 21.51
CA THR A 80 0.97 7.76 21.77
C THR A 80 1.83 7.96 20.53
N CYS A 81 1.50 7.30 19.42
CA CYS A 81 2.27 7.44 18.19
C CYS A 81 2.33 8.90 17.74
N HIS A 82 3.53 9.37 17.44
CA HIS A 82 3.80 10.70 16.91
C HIS A 82 4.91 10.66 15.86
N GLY A 83 4.83 11.57 14.89
CA GLY A 83 5.84 11.68 13.84
C GLY A 83 5.82 13.04 13.17
N THR A 84 6.40 13.11 11.97
CA THR A 84 6.45 14.32 11.14
C THR A 84 5.68 14.11 9.84
N ASN A 85 5.44 15.19 9.09
CA ASN A 85 4.82 15.10 7.76
C ASN A 85 5.68 14.33 6.75
N GLN A 86 6.96 14.09 7.07
CA GLN A 86 7.93 13.36 6.28
C GLN A 86 8.11 11.91 6.75
N GLY A 87 7.35 11.49 7.77
CA GLY A 87 7.44 10.18 8.41
C GLY A 87 8.18 10.25 9.75
N ALA A 88 8.98 9.21 10.04
CA ALA A 88 9.67 9.00 11.32
C ALA A 88 8.71 8.87 12.51
N ALA A 89 7.57 8.21 12.30
CA ALA A 89 6.65 7.89 13.38
C ALA A 89 7.28 6.91 14.38
N VAL A 90 7.05 7.19 15.66
CA VAL A 90 7.46 6.37 16.81
C VAL A 90 6.34 6.36 17.84
N CYS A 91 6.32 5.32 18.68
CA CYS A 91 5.62 5.34 19.96
C CYS A 91 6.45 6.17 20.97
#